data_AF-A0A7C4IHP8-F1
#
_entry.id   AF-A0A7C4IHP8-F1
#
_cell.length_a   1.000
_cell.length_b   1.000
_cell.length_c   1.000
_cell.angle_alpha   90.00
_cell.angle_beta   90.00
_cell.angle_gamma   90.00
#
_symmetry.space_group_name_H-M   'P 1'
#
loop_
_entity.id
_entity.type
_entity.pdbx_description
1 polymer ?
#
loop_
_entity_poly.entity_id
_entity_poly.type
_entity_poly.pdbx_seq_one_letter_code
_entity_poly.pdbx_strand_id
1 'polypeptide(L)'
;MTEMQEMPVREVSTPTDETEDLSTAIMQSVEKLAGETVRCVRVYGNHYRCNWWARDGDDAISSVLGRIVRSRFLRAVMTPDGLVIEDLTR
;
A
#
# COMPACT_ATOMS: atom_id res chain seq x y z
N MET A 1 -14.94 -37.19 34.78
CA MET A 1 -14.62 -35.76 34.92
C MET A 1 -13.61 -35.46 33.83
N THR A 2 -14.08 -34.95 32.69
CA THR A 2 -13.23 -34.70 31.51
C THR A 2 -12.89 -33.23 31.51
N GLU A 3 -11.61 -32.92 31.70
CA GLU A 3 -11.05 -31.58 31.68
C GLU A 3 -11.03 -31.09 30.23
N MET A 4 -11.82 -30.04 29.95
CA MET A 4 -11.78 -29.36 28.66
C MET A 4 -10.58 -28.41 28.70
N GLN A 5 -9.50 -28.80 28.04
CA GLN A 5 -8.32 -27.96 27.87
C GLN A 5 -8.68 -26.79 26.94
N GLU A 6 -8.81 -25.59 27.51
CA GLU A 6 -9.00 -24.36 26.75
C GLU A 6 -7.81 -24.16 25.80
N MET A 7 -8.10 -24.16 24.50
CA MET A 7 -7.13 -23.75 23.49
C MET A 7 -6.88 -22.25 23.62
N PRO A 8 -5.62 -21.77 23.56
CA PRO A 8 -5.36 -20.34 23.63
C PRO A 8 -6.03 -19.69 22.42
N VAL A 9 -7.01 -18.82 22.72
CA VAL A 9 -7.57 -17.90 21.75
C VAL A 9 -6.39 -17.10 21.22
N ARG A 10 -6.00 -17.34 19.96
CA ARG A 10 -5.05 -16.47 19.28
C ARG A 10 -5.67 -15.09 19.34
N GLU A 11 -5.10 -14.21 20.17
CA GLU A 11 -5.41 -12.79 20.19
C GLU A 11 -5.18 -12.28 18.77
N VAL A 12 -6.27 -12.19 18.01
CA VAL A 12 -6.31 -11.38 16.80
C VAL A 12 -6.28 -9.97 17.34
N SER A 13 -5.07 -9.44 17.51
CA SER A 13 -4.85 -8.02 17.69
C SER A 13 -5.42 -7.37 16.43
N THR A 14 -6.68 -6.96 16.49
CA THR A 14 -7.24 -6.00 15.54
C THR A 14 -6.60 -4.68 15.91
N PRO A 15 -5.63 -4.16 15.13
CA PRO A 15 -5.21 -2.80 15.34
C PRO A 15 -6.31 -1.95 14.73
N THR A 16 -7.31 -1.58 15.54
CA THR A 16 -8.01 -0.30 15.38
C THR A 16 -7.11 0.79 15.94
N ASP A 17 -5.86 0.80 15.49
CA ASP A 17 -5.00 1.94 15.66
C ASP A 17 -5.36 2.85 14.50
N GLU A 18 -5.75 4.10 14.80
CA GLU A 18 -5.85 5.17 13.81
C GLU A 18 -4.44 5.48 13.29
N THR A 19 -3.83 4.48 12.67
CA THR A 19 -2.50 4.55 12.10
C THR A 19 -2.59 5.57 11.00
N GLU A 20 -1.79 6.63 11.11
CA GLU A 20 -1.73 7.71 10.14
C GLU A 20 -1.65 7.15 8.70
N ASP A 21 -2.43 7.71 7.77
CA ASP A 21 -2.37 7.26 6.38
C ASP A 21 -1.03 7.60 5.70
N LEU A 22 -0.17 6.60 5.60
CA LEU A 22 1.15 6.69 4.96
C LEU A 22 1.11 6.76 3.42
N SER A 23 -0.07 6.80 2.78
CA SER A 23 -0.21 6.82 1.31
C SER A 23 0.63 7.92 0.65
N THR A 24 0.63 9.13 1.22
CA THR A 24 1.44 10.26 0.72
C THR A 24 2.94 10.00 0.87
N ALA A 25 3.38 9.51 2.02
CA ALA A 25 4.79 9.22 2.27
C ALA A 25 5.30 8.10 1.34
N ILE A 26 4.47 7.08 1.10
CA ILE A 26 4.77 6.01 0.14
C ILE A 26 4.94 6.59 -1.27
N MET A 27 4.00 7.43 -1.73
CA MET A 27 4.09 8.04 -3.08
C MET A 27 5.37 8.89 -3.29
N GLN A 28 5.88 9.49 -2.22
CA GLN A 28 7.13 10.26 -2.25
C GLN A 28 8.39 9.37 -2.23
N SER A 29 8.28 8.17 -1.66
CA SER A 29 9.42 7.28 -1.43
C SER A 29 9.63 6.24 -2.52
N VAL A 30 8.57 5.83 -3.22
CA VAL A 30 8.68 4.80 -4.27
C VAL A 30 9.29 5.36 -5.55
N GLU A 31 10.12 4.56 -6.20
CA GLU A 31 10.72 4.89 -7.49
C GLU A 31 9.65 5.03 -8.58
N LYS A 32 9.79 6.04 -9.45
CA LYS A 32 8.97 6.26 -10.64
C LYS A 32 9.84 6.76 -11.79
N LEU A 33 9.50 6.36 -13.01
CA LEU A 33 10.17 6.82 -14.22
C LEU A 33 9.66 8.21 -14.64
N ALA A 34 10.43 8.90 -15.49
CA ALA A 34 9.99 10.15 -16.09
C ALA A 34 8.68 9.94 -16.87
N GLY A 35 7.70 10.80 -16.63
CA GLY A 35 6.36 10.69 -17.24
C GLY A 35 5.39 9.77 -16.49
N GLU A 36 5.83 9.09 -15.43
CA GLU A 36 4.94 8.32 -14.56
C GLU A 36 4.38 9.16 -13.41
N THR A 37 3.12 8.89 -13.06
CA THR A 37 2.49 9.37 -11.83
C THR A 37 2.12 8.20 -10.95
N VAL A 38 2.47 8.26 -9.67
CA VAL A 38 2.09 7.23 -8.70
C VAL A 38 0.84 7.68 -7.98
N ARG A 39 -0.15 6.79 -7.87
CA ARG A 39 -1.29 6.93 -6.96
C ARG A 39 -1.25 5.77 -5.99
N CYS A 40 -1.30 6.07 -4.69
CA CYS A 40 -1.35 5.04 -3.67
C CYS A 40 -2.54 5.25 -2.75
N VAL A 41 -3.21 4.15 -2.39
CA VAL A 41 -4.36 4.14 -1.49
C VAL A 41 -4.18 3.06 -0.45
N ARG A 42 -4.58 3.34 0.80
CA ARG A 42 -4.69 2.33 1.85
C ARG A 42 -5.83 1.37 1.52
N VAL A 43 -5.58 0.07 1.64
CA VAL A 43 -6.58 -0.99 1.43
C VAL A 43 -7.12 -1.48 2.77
N TYR A 44 -6.22 -1.89 3.68
CA TYR A 44 -6.58 -2.26 5.06
C TYR A 44 -5.33 -2.21 5.95
N GLY A 45 -5.49 -1.78 7.21
CA GLY A 45 -4.37 -1.61 8.15
C GLY A 45 -3.17 -0.92 7.50
N ASN A 46 -2.01 -1.57 7.58
CA ASN A 46 -0.75 -1.10 6.99
C ASN A 46 -0.52 -1.56 5.54
N HIS A 47 -1.57 -1.97 4.82
CA HIS A 47 -1.48 -2.46 3.44
C HIS A 47 -2.05 -1.47 2.44
N TYR A 48 -1.36 -1.36 1.32
CA TYR A 48 -1.51 -0.30 0.33
C TYR A 48 -1.51 -0.85 -1.08
N ARG A 49 -2.29 -0.23 -1.96
CA ARG A 49 -2.22 -0.47 -3.40
C ARG A 49 -1.64 0.77 -4.06
N CYS A 50 -0.48 0.62 -4.67
CA CYS A 50 0.11 1.69 -5.47
C CYS A 50 0.05 1.33 -6.97
N ASN A 51 -0.38 2.29 -7.78
CA ASN A 51 -0.47 2.19 -9.22
C ASN A 51 0.41 3.27 -9.85
N TRP A 52 1.25 2.86 -10.78
CA TRP A 52 2.04 3.75 -11.64
C TRP A 52 1.27 3.95 -12.93
N TRP A 53 0.99 5.21 -13.23
CA TRP A 53 0.28 5.65 -14.40
C TRP A 53 1.26 6.29 -15.36
N ALA A 54 1.40 5.75 -16.56
CA ALA A 54 2.07 6.45 -17.65
C ALA A 54 1.06 7.31 -18.40
N ARG A 55 1.51 8.46 -18.89
CA ARG A 55 0.75 9.23 -19.88
C ARG A 55 0.89 8.52 -21.22
N ASP A 56 -0.22 8.07 -21.79
CA ASP A 56 -0.20 7.48 -23.14
C ASP A 56 -0.34 8.64 -24.16
N GLY A 57 0.75 9.03 -24.81
CA GLY A 57 0.73 9.93 -25.98
C GLY A 57 0.30 11.40 -25.75
N ASP A 58 0.43 12.19 -26.82
CA ASP A 58 0.11 13.63 -26.89
C ASP A 58 -1.39 13.93 -27.09
N ASP A 59 -2.22 12.89 -27.21
CA ASP A 59 -3.65 13.09 -27.41
C ASP A 59 -4.34 13.47 -26.11
N ALA A 60 -5.16 14.53 -26.20
CA ALA A 60 -5.85 15.16 -25.05
C ALA A 60 -6.71 14.17 -24.23
N ILE A 61 -7.22 13.11 -24.86
CA ILE A 61 -8.06 12.09 -24.20
C ILE A 61 -7.20 11.12 -23.38
N SER A 62 -6.08 10.67 -23.94
CA SER A 62 -5.16 9.74 -23.29
C SER A 62 -4.36 10.42 -22.16
N SER A 63 -4.17 11.73 -22.27
CA SER A 63 -3.66 12.59 -21.20
C SER A 63 -4.56 12.67 -19.96
N VAL A 64 -5.88 12.45 -20.11
CA VAL A 64 -6.86 12.53 -19.00
C VAL A 64 -6.98 11.20 -18.26
N LEU A 65 -6.93 10.08 -18.98
CA LEU A 65 -7.19 8.77 -18.37
C LEU A 65 -5.92 8.05 -17.93
N GLY A 66 -4.79 8.26 -18.61
CA GLY A 66 -3.54 7.55 -18.35
C GLY A 66 -3.68 6.02 -18.43
N ARG A 67 -2.56 5.31 -18.44
CA ARG A 67 -2.55 3.85 -18.39
C ARG A 67 -1.79 3.38 -17.17
N ILE A 68 -2.37 2.46 -16.40
CA ILE A 68 -1.63 1.77 -15.33
C ILE A 68 -0.59 0.87 -15.99
N VAL A 69 0.69 1.21 -15.83
CA VAL A 69 1.83 0.44 -16.34
C VAL A 69 2.41 -0.50 -15.30
N ARG A 70 2.22 -0.18 -14.02
CA ARG A 70 2.64 -1.02 -12.90
C ARG A 70 1.64 -0.93 -11.78
N SER A 71 1.45 -2.04 -11.09
CA SER A 71 0.59 -2.10 -9.92
C SER A 71 1.26 -2.97 -8.89
N ARG A 72 1.40 -2.46 -7.65
CA ARG A 72 2.03 -3.19 -6.56
C ARG A 72 1.18 -3.16 -5.32
N PHE A 73 1.20 -4.26 -4.58
CA PHE A 73 0.60 -4.35 -3.27
C PHE A 73 1.71 -4.27 -2.22
N LEU A 74 1.63 -3.28 -1.33
CA LEU A 74 2.71 -2.94 -0.42
C LEU A 74 2.22 -3.06 1.03
N ARG A 75 3.12 -3.40 1.95
CA ARG A 75 2.96 -3.12 3.38
C ARG A 75 3.87 -1.97 3.77
N ALA A 76 3.38 -1.01 4.53
CA ALA A 76 4.18 0.14 4.96
C ALA A 76 3.98 0.42 6.45
N VAL A 77 5.08 0.69 7.16
CA VAL A 77 5.07 1.03 8.58
C VAL A 77 5.99 2.22 8.81
N MET A 78 5.55 3.21 9.58
CA MET A 78 6.41 4.27 10.07
C MET A 78 7.15 3.79 11.31
N THR A 79 8.48 3.84 11.28
CA THR A 79 9.37 3.48 12.40
C THR A 79 10.14 4.73 12.87
N PRO A 80 10.81 4.69 14.03
CA PRO A 80 11.70 5.79 14.45
C PRO A 80 12.80 6.10 13.42
N ASP A 81 13.22 5.10 12.63
CA ASP A 81 14.25 5.23 11.59
C ASP A 81 13.68 5.68 10.23
N GLY A 82 12.35 5.82 10.13
CA GLY A 82 11.64 6.27 8.94
C GLY A 82 10.65 5.25 8.37
N LEU A 83 10.23 5.51 7.13
CA LEU A 83 9.23 4.71 6.42
C LEU A 83 9.85 3.40 5.90
N VAL A 84 9.33 2.27 6.37
CA VAL A 84 9.69 0.94 5.87
C VAL A 84 8.59 0.45 4.94
N ILE A 85 8.96 0.12 3.69
CA ILE A 85 8.05 -0.39 2.66
C ILE A 85 8.46 -1.80 2.25
N GLU A 86 7.52 -2.74 2.32
CA GLU A 86 7.66 -4.13 1.87
C GLU A 86 6.77 -4.35 0.64
N ASP A 87 7.33 -4.91 -0.44
CA ASP A 87 6.58 -5.29 -1.63
C ASP A 87 6.02 -6.71 -1.49
N LEU A 88 4.70 -6.83 -1.57
CA LEU A 88 3.94 -8.08 -1.43
C LEU A 88 3.42 -8.60 -2.78
N THR A 89 3.82 -7.98 -3.89
CA THR A 89 3.43 -8.37 -5.24
C THR A 89 4.14 -9.68 -5.61
N ARG A 90 3.39 -10.67 -6.11
CA ARG A 90 3.91 -11.98 -6.56
C ARG A 90 4.22 -12.00 -8.04
#